data_AF-A0A7X8FHZ3-F1
#
_entry.id   AF-A0A7X8FHZ3-F1
#
_cell.length_a   1.000
_cell.length_b   1.000
_cell.length_c   1.000
_cell.angle_alpha   90.00
_cell.angle_beta   90.00
_cell.angle_gamma   90.00
#
_symmetry.space_group_name_H-M   'P 1'
#
loop_
_entity.id
_entity.type
_entity.pdbx_description
1 polymer ?
#
loop_
_entity_poly.entity_id
_entity_poly.type
_entity_poly.pdbx_seq_one_letter_code
_entity_poly.pdbx_strand_id
1 'polypeptide(L)'
;MFNIYDIRFWLLPLIILITSDIGQDPVRKDPAKPLKHFTNPIFDGADPWMIQKNRYYYYCFSSGNGIYVSRSEFITRRGKPVRVWQAPESGWNSSCV
;
A
#
# COMPACT_ATOMS: atom_id res chain seq x y z
N MET A 1 31.66 -30.01 -33.83
CA MET A 1 33.04 -29.59 -33.53
C MET A 1 33.02 -28.07 -33.41
N PHE A 2 32.98 -27.54 -32.19
CA PHE A 2 32.86 -26.09 -31.94
C PHE A 2 34.25 -25.46 -31.88
N ASN A 3 34.47 -24.40 -32.66
CA ASN A 3 35.77 -23.74 -32.78
C ASN A 3 35.89 -22.64 -31.73
N ILE A 4 36.89 -22.76 -30.84
CA ILE A 4 37.05 -21.91 -29.66
C ILE A 4 37.59 -20.50 -29.98
N TYR A 5 37.92 -20.22 -31.24
CA TYR A 5 38.44 -18.94 -31.73
C TYR A 5 37.40 -18.08 -32.47
N ASP A 6 36.14 -18.52 -32.54
CA ASP A 6 35.07 -17.70 -33.13
C ASP A 6 34.67 -16.59 -32.14
N ILE A 7 34.99 -15.35 -32.50
CA ILE A 7 34.69 -14.10 -31.78
C ILE A 7 33.22 -13.96 -31.36
N ARG A 8 32.30 -14.72 -31.97
CA ARG A 8 30.88 -14.79 -31.57
C ARG A 8 30.67 -15.49 -30.21
N PHE A 9 31.60 -16.33 -29.76
CA PHE A 9 31.53 -17.00 -28.45
C PHE A 9 31.83 -16.08 -27.27
N TRP A 10 32.60 -15.00 -27.48
CA TRP A 10 33.00 -14.07 -26.42
C TRP A 10 32.07 -12.84 -26.31
N LEU A 11 31.13 -12.64 -27.24
CA LEU A 11 30.19 -11.52 -27.22
C LEU A 11 28.83 -11.87 -26.57
N LEU A 12 28.51 -13.15 -26.41
CA LEU A 12 27.24 -13.61 -25.82
C LEU A 12 27.10 -13.42 -24.29
N PRO A 13 28.16 -13.44 -23.45
CA PRO A 13 27.99 -13.16 -22.02
C PRO A 13 27.92 -11.66 -21.71
N LEU A 14 28.28 -10.77 -22.66
CA LEU A 14 28.24 -9.32 -22.45
C LEU A 14 26.82 -8.73 -22.61
N ILE A 15 25.95 -9.37 -23.41
CA ILE A 15 24.58 -8.91 -23.65
C ILE A 15 23.64 -9.21 -22.46
N ILE A 16 23.94 -10.24 -21.67
CA ILE A 16 23.10 -10.64 -20.52
C ILE A 16 23.35 -9.74 -19.29
N LEU A 17 24.45 -8.99 -19.25
CA LEU A 17 24.75 -8.04 -18.17
C LEU A 17 24.06 -6.67 -18.32
N ILE A 18 23.40 -6.39 -19.46
CA ILE A 18 22.81 -5.06 -19.74
C ILE A 18 21.28 -5.05 -19.61
N THR A 19 20.62 -6.19 -19.38
CA THR A 19 19.14 -6.23 -19.29
C THR A 19 18.61 -6.39 -17.86
N SER A 20 19.44 -6.29 -16.82
CA SER A 20 18.98 -6.40 -15.43
C SER A 20 18.11 -5.23 -14.96
N ASP A 21 17.84 -4.23 -15.80
CA ASP A 21 17.03 -3.05 -15.45
C ASP A 21 15.58 -3.08 -15.99
N ILE A 22 15.09 -4.20 -16.52
CA ILE A 22 13.65 -4.39 -16.78
C ILE A 22 12.98 -4.83 -15.47
N GLY A 23 12.99 -3.94 -14.50
CA GLY A 23 12.48 -4.22 -13.16
C GLY A 23 12.71 -3.08 -12.19
N GLN A 24 12.75 -1.83 -12.64
CA GLN A 24 12.55 -0.73 -11.71
C GLN A 24 11.09 -0.76 -11.26
N ASP A 25 10.86 -1.41 -10.11
CA ASP A 25 9.70 -1.13 -9.28
C ASP A 25 9.48 0.39 -9.25
N PRO A 26 8.25 0.89 -9.46
CA PRO A 26 8.00 2.32 -9.57
C PRO A 26 8.63 3.00 -8.36
N VAL A 27 9.61 3.88 -8.64
CA VAL A 27 10.43 4.61 -7.66
C VAL A 27 9.65 4.78 -6.37
N ARG A 28 9.97 3.98 -5.35
CA ARG A 28 9.36 4.12 -4.03
C ARG A 28 9.86 5.46 -3.52
N LYS A 29 9.09 6.52 -3.80
CA LYS A 29 9.38 7.89 -3.39
C LYS A 29 9.65 7.82 -1.90
N ASP A 30 10.93 7.95 -1.53
CA ASP A 30 11.37 7.72 -0.16
C ASP A 30 10.49 8.58 0.74
N PRO A 31 9.70 8.00 1.65
CA PRO A 31 8.77 8.80 2.41
C PRO A 31 9.59 9.81 3.20
N ALA A 32 9.40 11.09 2.86
CA ALA A 32 9.98 12.21 3.58
C ALA A 32 9.94 11.92 5.08
N LYS A 33 11.08 12.13 5.76
CA LYS A 33 11.30 11.86 7.18
C LYS A 33 10.01 12.05 7.98
N PRO A 34 9.53 11.03 8.71
CA PRO A 34 8.25 11.11 9.40
C PRO A 34 8.25 12.32 10.35
N LEU A 35 7.23 13.16 10.20
CA LEU A 35 7.04 14.33 11.06
C LEU A 35 6.80 13.86 12.50
N LYS A 36 7.39 14.56 13.47
CA LYS A 36 7.19 14.26 14.90
C LYS A 36 5.80 14.65 15.41
N HIS A 37 5.08 15.47 14.64
CA HIS A 37 3.79 16.03 15.00
C HIS A 37 2.86 15.99 13.79
N PHE A 38 1.56 16.02 14.04
CA PHE A 38 0.53 16.15 13.03
C PHE A 38 -0.48 17.21 13.45
N THR A 39 -1.21 17.73 12.47
CA THR A 39 -2.25 18.74 12.68
C THR A 39 -3.62 18.06 12.63
N ASN A 40 -4.52 18.48 13.51
CA ASN A 40 -5.90 18.03 13.50
C ASN A 40 -6.80 18.95 12.66
N PRO A 41 -7.92 18.41 12.12
CA PRO A 41 -8.31 17.01 12.12
C PRO A 41 -7.44 16.16 11.17
N ILE A 42 -7.16 14.90 11.54
CA ILE A 42 -6.38 13.98 10.67
C ILE A 42 -7.22 13.59 9.45
N PHE A 43 -8.48 13.22 9.70
CA PHE A 43 -9.49 12.96 8.68
C PHE A 43 -10.86 13.40 9.17
N ASP A 44 -11.76 13.68 8.24
CA ASP A 44 -13.17 13.91 8.54
C ASP A 44 -13.86 12.60 8.98
N GLY A 45 -14.80 12.71 9.92
CA GLY A 45 -15.61 11.61 10.45
C GLY A 45 -15.79 11.65 11.97
N ALA A 46 -16.58 10.72 12.49
CA ALA A 46 -16.81 10.51 13.93
C ALA A 46 -16.24 9.15 14.37
N ASP A 47 -16.00 9.01 15.68
CA ASP A 47 -15.57 7.78 16.36
C ASP A 47 -14.41 7.03 15.68
N PRO A 48 -13.27 7.70 15.43
CA PRO A 48 -12.12 7.07 14.78
C PRO A 48 -11.55 5.95 15.67
N TRP A 49 -11.50 4.72 15.15
CA TRP A 49 -10.80 3.62 15.81
C TRP A 49 -9.54 3.25 15.03
N MET A 50 -8.39 3.24 15.70
CA MET A 50 -7.11 2.97 15.06
C MET A 50 -6.23 2.05 15.90
N ILE A 51 -5.67 1.02 15.27
CA ILE A 51 -4.71 0.12 15.88
C ILE A 51 -3.43 0.06 15.05
N GLN A 52 -2.30 -0.11 15.73
CA GLN A 52 -1.03 -0.41 15.08
C GLN A 52 -0.73 -1.90 15.19
N LYS A 53 -0.40 -2.54 14.07
CA LYS A 53 0.09 -3.93 14.04
C LYS A 53 1.29 -4.00 13.10
N ASN A 54 2.43 -4.42 13.63
CA ASN A 54 3.72 -4.37 12.93
C ASN A 54 4.01 -2.94 12.44
N ARG A 55 4.35 -2.78 11.14
CA ARG A 55 4.64 -1.48 10.52
C ARG A 55 3.41 -0.70 10.03
N TYR A 56 2.20 -1.19 10.28
CA TYR A 56 0.98 -0.63 9.70
C TYR A 56 -0.01 -0.14 10.75
N TYR A 57 -0.65 0.98 10.44
CA TYR A 57 -1.84 1.49 11.09
C TYR A 57 -3.08 1.01 10.33
N TYR A 58 -4.04 0.46 11.07
CA TYR A 58 -5.35 0.06 10.58
C TYR A 58 -6.37 1.05 11.13
N TYR A 59 -7.04 1.77 10.24
CA TYR A 59 -8.00 2.80 10.57
C TYR A 59 -9.41 2.32 10.20
N CYS A 60 -10.27 2.21 11.20
CA CYS A 60 -11.67 1.82 11.10
C CYS A 60 -12.57 3.04 11.21
N PHE A 61 -13.55 3.14 10.32
CA PHE A 61 -14.49 4.26 10.26
C PHE A 61 -15.81 3.84 9.61
N SER A 62 -16.88 4.56 9.94
CA SER A 62 -18.17 4.41 9.25
C SER A 62 -18.27 5.31 8.02
N SER A 63 -18.94 4.81 6.99
CA SER A 63 -19.29 5.57 5.78
C SER A 63 -20.37 4.84 5.02
N GLY A 64 -21.32 5.54 4.40
CA GLY A 64 -22.29 4.94 3.46
C GLY A 64 -22.98 3.67 3.98
N ASN A 65 -23.50 3.74 5.20
CA ASN A 65 -24.15 2.63 5.92
C ASN A 65 -23.29 1.35 6.03
N GLY A 66 -21.98 1.50 6.18
CA GLY A 66 -21.04 0.40 6.33
C GLY A 66 -19.82 0.77 7.16
N ILE A 67 -19.10 -0.26 7.59
CA ILE A 67 -17.84 -0.13 8.31
C ILE A 67 -16.70 -0.41 7.35
N TYR A 68 -15.71 0.47 7.35
CA TYR A 68 -14.56 0.42 6.48
C TYR A 68 -13.27 0.34 7.28
N VAL A 69 -12.32 -0.42 6.75
CA VAL A 69 -10.94 -0.46 7.25
C VAL A 69 -9.99 -0.04 6.15
N SER A 70 -9.03 0.81 6.48
CA SER A 70 -7.90 1.14 5.61
C SER A 70 -6.58 0.85 6.31
N ARG A 71 -5.52 0.59 5.52
CA ARG A 71 -4.18 0.27 6.02
C ARG A 71 -3.15 1.25 5.47
N SER A 72 -2.30 1.79 6.33
CA SER A 72 -1.22 2.71 5.96
C SER A 72 0.03 2.51 6.82
N GLU A 73 1.20 2.85 6.30
CA GLU A 73 2.43 2.93 7.11
C GLU A 73 2.46 4.20 7.99
N PHE A 74 1.59 5.17 7.72
CA PHE A 74 1.56 6.47 8.41
C PHE A 74 0.18 6.76 8.98
N ILE A 75 0.13 7.26 10.21
CA ILE A 75 -1.11 7.64 10.90
C ILE A 75 -1.86 8.77 10.18
N THR A 76 -1.14 9.64 9.46
CA THR A 76 -1.67 10.82 8.76
C THR A 76 -2.05 10.56 7.30
N ARG A 77 -1.90 9.34 6.79
CA ARG A 77 -2.22 8.98 5.41
C ARG A 77 -3.26 7.88 5.41
N ARG A 78 -4.37 8.08 4.71
CA ARG A 78 -5.39 7.04 4.54
C ARG A 78 -4.98 6.11 3.39
N GLY A 79 -5.01 4.80 3.64
CA GLY A 79 -4.84 3.81 2.58
C GLY A 79 -6.12 3.62 1.77
N LYS A 80 -6.12 2.65 0.84
CA LYS A 80 -7.33 2.23 0.15
C LYS A 80 -8.36 1.67 1.17
N PRO A 81 -9.57 2.22 1.26
CA PRO A 81 -10.61 1.67 2.12
C PRO A 81 -11.15 0.33 1.60
N VAL A 82 -11.47 -0.57 2.53
CA VAL A 82 -12.17 -1.84 2.28
C VAL A 82 -13.40 -1.87 3.17
N ARG A 83 -14.59 -2.09 2.59
CA ARG A 83 -15.83 -2.32 3.36
C ARG A 83 -15.72 -3.70 4.00
N VAL A 84 -15.71 -3.76 5.33
CA VAL A 84 -15.64 -5.02 6.09
C VAL A 84 -17.01 -5.46 6.60
N TRP A 85 -17.97 -4.54 6.63
CA TRP A 85 -19.34 -4.82 7.02
C TRP A 85 -20.31 -3.82 6.37
N GLN A 86 -21.52 -4.29 6.07
CA GLN A 86 -22.63 -3.55 5.47
C GLN A 86 -23.85 -3.70 6.37
N ALA A 87 -24.49 -2.59 6.74
CA ALA A 87 -25.74 -2.67 7.46
C ALA A 87 -26.81 -3.34 6.59
N PRO A 88 -27.64 -4.22 7.16
CA PRO A 88 -28.79 -4.76 6.47
C PRO A 88 -29.78 -3.63 6.14
N GLU A 89 -30.59 -3.83 5.11
CA GLU A 89 -31.60 -2.85 4.71
C GLU A 89 -32.68 -2.65 5.78
N SER A 90 -32.91 -3.65 6.63
CA SER A 90 -33.90 -3.61 7.70
C SER A 90 -33.50 -4.52 8.87
N GLY A 91 -34.16 -4.33 10.00
CA GLY A 91 -33.99 -5.14 11.21
C GLY A 91 -32.95 -4.56 12.17
N TRP A 92 -32.51 -5.40 13.10
CA TRP A 92 -31.49 -5.01 14.07
C TRP A 92 -30.22 -4.56 13.34
N ASN A 93 -29.60 -3.46 13.78
CA ASN A 93 -28.40 -2.81 13.25
C ASN A 93 -28.46 -2.18 11.84
N SER A 94 -29.64 -2.00 11.23
CA SER A 94 -29.80 -1.35 9.92
C SER A 94 -29.45 0.14 9.88
N SER A 95 -29.36 0.80 11.05
CA SER A 95 -29.16 2.26 11.17
C SER A 95 -28.10 2.64 12.22
N CYS A 96 -27.25 1.69 12.61
CA CYS A 96 -26.27 1.86 13.69
C CYS A 96 -24.85 2.08 13.14
N VAL A 97 -24.70 2.92 12.12
CA VAL A 97 -23.44 3.13 11.39
C VAL A 97 -23.19 4.61 11.16
#